data_AF-A0A818PQR1-F1
#
_entry.id   AF-A0A818PQR1-F1
#
_cell.length_a   1.000
_cell.length_b   1.000
_cell.length_c   1.000
_cell.angle_alpha   90.00
_cell.angle_beta   90.00
_cell.angle_gamma   90.00
#
_symmetry.space_group_name_H-M   'P 1'
#
loop_
_entity.id
_entity.type
_entity.pdbx_description
1 polymer ?
#
loop_
_entity_poly.entity_id
_entity_poly.type
_entity_poly.pdbx_seq_one_letter_code
_entity_poly.pdbx_strand_id
1 'polypeptide(L)'
;MRNLGKVRIALIIILLCTLIWIVISIHVLIWNTIIAGKCSKSSLYNTIFGIYVFVIVAVAPPVLMTIFSITTLRNIRLAHRVVHPTLTPNGMRQRDYQLTRMLIAEVVVYILSTLPFPVNALYNIVTMSVAKSADRQTIEAFISFITSTFLIYINPSSTFYIYLATSKTFRSELKATFNNIAYRVFGIPQRPQLPTELNRTIII
;
A
#
# COMPACT_ATOMS: atom_id res chain seq x y z
N MET A 1 22.71 -8.22 -19.66
CA MET A 1 23.17 -8.57 -18.29
C MET A 1 23.02 -7.45 -17.25
N ARG A 2 22.89 -6.15 -17.60
CA ARG A 2 22.65 -5.03 -16.64
C ARG A 2 21.34 -5.09 -15.82
N ASN A 3 20.33 -5.86 -16.26
CA ASN A 3 19.04 -5.93 -15.56
C ASN A 3 19.05 -6.86 -14.33
N LEU A 4 19.88 -7.92 -14.34
CA LEU A 4 19.98 -8.87 -13.23
C LEU A 4 20.62 -8.24 -11.98
N GLY A 5 21.60 -7.35 -12.16
CA GLY A 5 22.19 -6.59 -11.04
C GLY A 5 21.19 -5.66 -10.36
N LYS A 6 20.32 -4.99 -11.13
CA LYS A 6 19.25 -4.13 -10.59
C LYS A 6 18.18 -4.93 -9.83
N VAL A 7 17.80 -6.10 -10.35
CA VAL A 7 16.83 -6.99 -9.68
C VAL A 7 17.41 -7.57 -8.39
N ARG A 8 18.68 -8.02 -8.38
CA ARG A 8 19.34 -8.50 -7.15
C ARG A 8 19.42 -7.41 -6.08
N ILE A 9 19.81 -6.19 -6.46
CA ILE A 9 19.85 -5.05 -5.54
C ILE A 9 18.44 -4.73 -5.01
N ALA A 10 17.43 -4.71 -5.87
CA ALA A 10 16.04 -4.48 -5.43
C ALA A 10 15.57 -5.55 -4.43
N LEU A 11 15.88 -6.83 -4.66
CA LEU A 11 15.55 -7.92 -3.74
C LEU A 11 16.28 -7.79 -2.40
N ILE A 12 17.56 -7.41 -2.41
CA ILE A 12 18.32 -7.17 -1.17
C ILE A 12 17.71 -6.01 -0.38
N ILE A 13 17.35 -4.90 -1.06
CA ILE A 13 16.69 -3.75 -0.42
C ILE A 13 15.36 -4.19 0.19
N ILE A 14 14.53 -4.93 -0.55
CA ILE A 14 13.25 -5.45 -0.05
C ILE A 14 13.48 -6.32 1.19
N LEU A 15 14.43 -7.27 1.13
CA LEU A 15 14.73 -8.18 2.25
C LEU A 15 15.23 -7.43 3.49
N LEU A 16 16.12 -6.46 3.31
CA LEU A 16 16.60 -5.60 4.41
C LEU A 16 15.46 -4.77 5.00
N CYS A 17 14.62 -4.17 4.17
CA CYS A 17 13.44 -3.44 4.64
C CYS A 17 12.51 -4.35 5.43
N THR A 18 12.21 -5.56 4.95
CA THR A 18 11.37 -6.53 5.67
C THR A 18 11.98 -6.91 7.02
N LEU A 19 13.28 -7.17 7.08
CA LEU A 19 13.97 -7.50 8.32
C LEU A 19 13.91 -6.33 9.33
N ILE A 20 14.13 -5.10 8.86
CA ILE A 20 14.03 -3.89 9.68
C ILE A 20 12.61 -3.75 10.25
N TRP A 21 11.56 -3.97 9.45
CA TRP A 21 10.17 -3.91 9.92
C TRP A 21 9.84 -4.98 10.97
N ILE A 22 10.40 -6.18 10.85
CA ILE A 22 10.24 -7.26 11.85
C ILE A 22 10.91 -6.86 13.17
N VAL A 23 12.16 -6.40 13.11
CA VAL A 23 12.90 -5.95 14.31
C VAL A 23 12.17 -4.80 14.97
N ILE A 24 11.69 -3.83 14.19
CA ILE A 24 10.89 -2.73 14.69
C ILE A 24 9.60 -3.23 15.33
N SER A 25 8.98 -4.31 14.86
CA SER A 25 7.72 -4.81 15.43
C SER A 25 7.89 -5.64 16.70
N ILE A 26 9.10 -6.14 16.99
CA ILE A 26 9.36 -7.06 18.11
C ILE A 26 9.05 -6.44 19.48
N HIS A 27 9.27 -5.13 19.64
CA HIS A 27 9.00 -4.43 20.90
C HIS A 27 7.51 -4.45 21.27
N VAL A 28 6.62 -4.55 20.28
CA VAL A 28 5.17 -4.65 20.55
C VAL A 28 4.85 -6.00 21.19
N LEU A 29 5.51 -7.07 20.78
CA LEU A 29 5.28 -8.42 21.31
C LEU A 29 5.72 -8.53 22.78
N ILE A 30 6.83 -7.90 23.14
CA ILE A 30 7.44 -8.01 24.48
C ILE A 30 6.67 -7.20 25.54
N TRP A 31 6.15 -6.02 25.18
CA TRP A 31 5.54 -5.08 26.13
C TRP A 31 4.00 -5.15 26.22
N ASN A 32 3.37 -6.05 25.47
CA ASN A 32 1.94 -6.32 25.62
C ASN A 32 1.70 -7.31 26.77
N THR A 33 0.77 -7.00 27.66
CA THR A 33 0.38 -7.87 28.78
C THR A 33 -1.09 -8.25 28.68
N ILE A 34 -1.46 -9.39 29.23
CA ILE A 34 -2.87 -9.83 29.25
C ILE A 34 -3.51 -9.24 30.50
N ILE A 35 -4.45 -8.29 30.31
CA ILE A 35 -5.23 -7.69 31.39
C ILE A 35 -6.71 -7.97 31.09
N ALA A 36 -7.40 -8.63 32.01
CA ALA A 36 -8.82 -8.99 31.88
C ALA A 36 -9.16 -9.78 30.59
N GLY A 37 -8.31 -10.75 30.22
CA GLY A 37 -8.51 -11.59 29.02
C GLY A 37 -8.31 -10.87 27.69
N LYS A 38 -7.88 -9.61 27.71
CA LYS A 38 -7.54 -8.83 26.52
C LYS A 38 -6.06 -8.46 26.51
N CYS A 39 -5.49 -8.39 25.31
CA CYS A 39 -4.14 -7.89 25.12
C CYS A 39 -4.16 -6.37 25.36
N SER A 40 -3.54 -5.93 26.46
CA SER A 40 -3.54 -4.54 26.91
C SER A 40 -2.12 -4.04 27.14
N LYS A 41 -1.98 -2.72 27.19
CA LYS A 41 -0.70 -2.04 27.34
C LYS A 41 -0.62 -1.41 28.73
N SER A 42 0.56 -1.44 29.35
CA SER A 42 0.82 -0.63 30.54
C SER A 42 0.58 0.86 30.26
N SER A 43 0.10 1.62 31.25
CA SER A 43 -0.29 3.04 31.10
C SER A 43 0.82 3.91 30.50
N LEU A 44 2.09 3.72 30.93
CA LEU A 44 3.23 4.47 30.39
C LEU A 44 3.56 4.06 28.95
N TYR A 45 3.53 2.75 28.68
CA TYR A 45 3.83 2.19 27.37
C TYR A 45 2.78 2.58 26.33
N ASN A 46 1.51 2.73 26.73
CA ASN A 46 0.43 3.15 25.84
C ASN A 46 0.70 4.54 25.22
N THR A 47 1.23 5.47 26.01
CA THR A 47 1.60 6.81 25.53
C THR A 47 2.76 6.77 24.53
N ILE A 48 3.82 6.06 24.87
CA ILE A 48 5.00 5.89 24.00
C ILE A 48 4.61 5.21 22.69
N PHE A 49 3.78 4.17 22.78
CA PHE A 49 3.26 3.44 21.63
C PHE A 49 2.41 4.33 20.73
N GLY A 50 1.54 5.18 21.27
CA GLY A 50 0.73 6.12 20.48
C GLY A 50 1.58 7.09 19.66
N ILE A 51 2.63 7.66 20.27
CA ILE A 51 3.59 8.53 19.57
C ILE A 51 4.35 7.75 18.50
N TYR A 52 4.83 6.55 18.84
CA TYR A 52 5.53 5.67 17.91
C TYR A 52 4.67 5.33 16.68
N VAL A 53 3.42 4.91 16.87
CA VAL A 53 2.51 4.61 15.75
C VAL A 53 2.24 5.86 14.92
N PHE A 54 2.03 7.02 15.55
CA PHE A 54 1.81 8.26 14.81
C PHE A 54 3.02 8.61 13.91
N VAL A 55 4.23 8.60 14.46
CA VAL A 55 5.43 9.01 13.71
C VAL A 55 5.86 7.94 12.69
N ILE A 56 6.00 6.69 13.14
CA ILE A 56 6.61 5.62 12.35
C ILE A 56 5.62 4.94 11.40
N VAL A 57 4.35 4.83 11.79
CA VAL A 57 3.33 4.15 10.97
C VAL A 57 2.49 5.17 10.19
N ALA A 58 2.10 6.30 10.78
CA ALA A 58 1.23 7.25 10.09
C ALA A 58 1.99 8.22 9.18
N VAL A 59 3.09 8.80 9.66
CA VAL A 59 3.79 9.90 8.97
C VAL A 59 4.91 9.40 8.07
N ALA A 60 5.78 8.51 8.58
CA ALA A 60 6.96 8.10 7.83
C ALA A 60 6.65 7.43 6.47
N PRO A 61 5.69 6.48 6.35
CA PRO A 61 5.46 5.80 5.08
C PRO A 61 4.93 6.74 3.97
N PRO A 62 3.90 7.59 4.19
CA PRO A 62 3.46 8.56 3.19
C PRO A 62 4.54 9.56 2.79
N VAL A 63 5.36 10.02 3.74
CA VAL A 63 6.48 10.94 3.44
C VAL A 63 7.51 10.27 2.54
N LEU A 64 7.95 9.06 2.89
CA LEU A 64 8.90 8.28 2.07
C LEU A 64 8.31 7.96 0.69
N MET A 65 7.05 7.51 0.62
CA MET A 65 6.37 7.24 -0.64
C MET A 65 6.26 8.49 -1.52
N THR A 66 5.99 9.66 -0.92
CA THR A 66 5.94 10.93 -1.66
C THR A 66 7.31 11.33 -2.20
N ILE A 67 8.37 11.22 -1.38
CA ILE A 67 9.75 11.51 -1.79
C ILE A 67 10.17 10.58 -2.94
N PHE A 68 9.89 9.28 -2.81
CA PHE A 68 10.22 8.29 -3.85
C PHE A 68 9.40 8.53 -5.12
N SER A 69 8.13 8.91 -5.01
CA SER A 69 7.29 9.25 -6.16
C SER A 69 7.81 10.47 -6.90
N ILE A 70 8.19 11.54 -6.18
CA ILE A 70 8.77 12.75 -6.77
C ILE A 70 10.13 12.46 -7.41
N THR A 71 11.00 11.72 -6.72
CA THR A 71 12.32 11.34 -7.24
C THR A 71 12.20 10.48 -8.50
N THR A 72 11.25 9.53 -8.50
CA THR A 72 10.95 8.68 -9.66
C THR A 72 10.46 9.53 -10.83
N LEU A 73 9.53 10.47 -10.60
CA LEU A 73 9.05 11.39 -11.64
C LEU A 73 10.19 12.27 -12.20
N ARG A 74 11.09 12.76 -11.35
CA ARG A 74 12.27 13.53 -11.77
C ARG A 74 13.21 12.68 -12.63
N ASN A 75 13.52 11.47 -12.20
CA ASN A 75 14.39 10.55 -12.93
C ASN A 75 13.81 10.15 -14.28
N ILE A 76 12.49 9.89 -14.35
CA ILE A 76 11.81 9.60 -15.62
C ILE A 76 11.91 10.81 -16.56
N ARG A 77 11.64 12.03 -16.07
CA ARG A 77 11.74 13.26 -16.88
C ARG A 77 13.16 13.49 -17.41
N LEU A 78 14.18 13.22 -16.59
CA LEU A 78 15.59 13.36 -16.98
C LEU A 78 15.99 12.29 -18.01
N ALA A 79 15.63 11.02 -17.78
CA ALA A 79 15.87 9.95 -18.74
C ALA A 79 15.22 10.25 -20.10
N HIS A 80 14.04 10.86 -20.10
CA HIS A 80 13.33 11.28 -21.31
C HIS A 80 14.02 12.41 -22.08
N ARG A 81 14.80 13.28 -21.41
CA ARG A 81 15.56 14.35 -22.07
C ARG A 81 16.83 13.85 -22.75
N VAL A 82 17.41 12.75 -22.26
CA VAL A 82 18.70 12.23 -22.73
C VAL A 82 18.54 11.18 -23.84
N VAL A 83 17.43 10.43 -23.87
CA VAL A 83 17.18 9.41 -24.90
C VAL A 83 16.39 10.03 -26.06
N HIS A 84 17.03 10.12 -27.24
CA HIS A 84 16.42 10.62 -28.48
C HIS A 84 15.07 9.91 -28.79
N PRO A 85 14.05 10.65 -29.27
CA PRO A 85 12.66 10.16 -29.38
C PRO A 85 12.39 9.21 -30.56
N THR A 86 13.41 8.68 -31.23
CA THR A 86 13.26 8.13 -32.59
C THR A 86 12.70 6.71 -32.67
N LEU A 87 12.70 5.91 -31.60
CA LEU A 87 12.16 4.53 -31.66
C LEU A 87 11.38 4.17 -30.38
N THR A 88 10.06 4.39 -30.41
CA THR A 88 9.02 3.94 -29.45
C THR A 88 9.02 4.54 -28.02
N PRO A 89 8.64 5.82 -27.83
CA PRO A 89 8.52 6.44 -26.51
C PRO A 89 7.19 6.15 -25.78
N ASN A 90 6.14 5.74 -26.49
CA ASN A 90 4.78 5.74 -25.94
C ASN A 90 4.48 4.62 -24.94
N GLY A 91 5.09 3.43 -25.11
CA GLY A 91 4.83 2.27 -24.23
C GLY A 91 5.44 2.39 -22.84
N MET A 92 6.70 2.82 -22.74
CA MET A 92 7.39 3.05 -21.46
C MET A 92 6.70 4.16 -20.66
N ARG A 93 6.35 5.26 -21.33
CA ARG A 93 5.62 6.38 -20.72
C ARG A 93 4.29 5.92 -20.11
N GLN A 94 3.48 5.16 -20.83
CA GLN A 94 2.20 4.71 -20.27
C GLN A 94 2.37 3.78 -19.06
N ARG A 95 3.39 2.91 -19.06
CA ARG A 95 3.66 2.00 -17.94
C ARG A 95 4.08 2.76 -16.68
N ASP A 96 4.99 3.71 -16.79
CA ASP A 96 5.49 4.48 -15.65
C ASP A 96 4.42 5.41 -15.05
N TYR A 97 3.58 6.02 -15.90
CA TYR A 97 2.41 6.79 -15.45
C TYR A 97 1.37 5.91 -14.76
N GLN A 98 1.13 4.68 -15.26
CA GLN A 98 0.23 3.73 -14.61
C GLN A 98 0.74 3.33 -13.22
N LEU A 99 2.04 3.03 -13.09
CA LEU A 99 2.68 2.71 -11.81
C LEU A 99 2.60 3.89 -10.83
N THR A 100 2.88 5.11 -11.30
CA THR A 100 2.77 6.30 -10.46
C THR A 100 1.33 6.55 -10.00
N ARG A 101 0.34 6.39 -10.89
CA ARG A 101 -1.08 6.55 -10.55
C ARG A 101 -1.55 5.52 -9.53
N MET A 102 -1.05 4.29 -9.63
CA MET A 102 -1.31 3.21 -8.69
C MET A 102 -0.74 3.53 -7.31
N LEU A 103 0.51 4.01 -7.24
CA LEU A 103 1.13 4.44 -5.99
C LEU A 103 0.39 5.62 -5.34
N ILE A 104 -0.05 6.62 -6.11
CA ILE A 104 -0.82 7.74 -5.57
C ILE A 104 -2.16 7.26 -4.98
N ALA A 105 -2.88 6.39 -5.70
CA ALA A 105 -4.13 5.82 -5.20
C ALA A 105 -3.91 5.01 -3.90
N GLU A 106 -2.82 4.25 -3.85
CA GLU A 106 -2.42 3.49 -2.65
C GLU A 106 -2.11 4.41 -1.47
N VAL A 107 -1.38 5.51 -1.68
CA VAL A 107 -1.12 6.52 -0.63
C VAL A 107 -2.41 7.17 -0.13
N VAL A 108 -3.35 7.52 -1.02
CA VAL A 108 -4.63 8.12 -0.63
C VAL A 108 -5.43 7.15 0.24
N VAL A 109 -5.56 5.90 -0.19
CA VAL A 109 -6.29 4.89 0.59
C VAL A 109 -5.58 4.58 1.90
N TYR A 110 -4.24 4.54 1.91
CA TYR A 110 -3.44 4.39 3.11
C TYR A 110 -3.74 5.48 4.13
N ILE A 111 -3.73 6.75 3.71
CA ILE A 111 -4.02 7.90 4.59
C ILE A 111 -5.43 7.78 5.16
N LEU A 112 -6.44 7.54 4.32
CA LEU A 112 -7.83 7.45 4.77
C LEU A 112 -8.08 6.27 5.71
N SER A 113 -7.39 5.15 5.50
CA SER A 113 -7.61 3.91 6.23
C SER A 113 -6.72 3.76 7.47
N THR A 114 -5.55 4.41 7.48
CA THR A 114 -4.52 4.18 8.53
C THR A 114 -4.30 5.39 9.42
N LEU A 115 -4.48 6.62 8.92
CA LEU A 115 -4.31 7.84 9.72
C LEU A 115 -5.32 8.02 10.87
N PRO A 116 -6.60 7.60 10.75
CA PRO A 116 -7.56 7.78 11.84
C PRO A 116 -7.19 7.06 13.13
N PHE A 117 -6.51 5.91 13.05
CA PHE A 117 -6.09 5.14 14.21
C PHE A 117 -5.11 5.88 15.14
N PRO A 118 -3.93 6.34 14.69
CA PRO A 118 -2.99 7.05 15.54
C PRO A 118 -3.54 8.40 16.01
N VAL A 119 -4.39 9.07 15.23
CA VAL A 119 -5.10 10.29 15.68
C VAL A 119 -6.02 9.97 16.86
N ASN A 120 -6.81 8.89 16.78
CA ASN A 120 -7.64 8.44 17.87
C ASN A 120 -6.82 7.97 19.09
N ALA A 121 -5.67 7.31 18.86
CA ALA A 121 -4.76 6.92 19.93
C ALA A 121 -4.20 8.14 20.69
N LEU A 122 -3.78 9.18 19.98
CA LEU A 122 -3.33 10.45 20.58
C LEU A 122 -4.47 11.14 21.33
N TYR A 123 -5.68 11.17 20.77
CA TYR A 123 -6.85 11.72 21.45
C TYR A 123 -7.12 11.01 22.79
N ASN A 124 -7.03 9.67 22.81
CA ASN A 124 -7.22 8.89 24.03
C ASN A 124 -6.15 9.16 25.08
N ILE A 125 -4.89 9.38 24.66
CA ILE A 125 -3.80 9.74 25.56
C ILE A 125 -4.03 11.13 26.17
N VAL A 126 -4.35 12.13 25.34
CA VAL A 126 -4.54 13.52 25.80
C VAL A 126 -5.76 13.64 26.71
N THR A 127 -6.80 12.86 26.48
CA THR A 127 -8.04 12.89 27.28
C THR A 127 -8.06 11.90 28.44
N MET A 128 -6.93 11.22 28.73
CA MET A 128 -6.86 10.18 29.76
C MET A 128 -7.12 10.70 31.17
N SER A 129 -6.77 11.96 31.46
CA SER A 129 -6.97 12.59 32.78
C SER A 129 -8.34 13.27 32.93
N VAL A 130 -9.15 13.31 31.87
CA VAL A 130 -10.46 13.98 31.87
C VAL A 130 -11.54 12.98 32.30
N ALA A 131 -12.38 13.36 33.26
CA ALA A 131 -13.55 12.55 33.63
C ALA A 131 -14.55 12.48 32.46
N LYS A 132 -14.93 11.27 32.05
CA LYS A 132 -15.82 11.01 30.90
C LYS A 132 -17.14 10.42 31.35
N SER A 133 -18.25 10.93 30.82
CA SER A 133 -19.57 10.33 30.99
C SER A 133 -19.65 8.94 30.33
N ALA A 134 -20.60 8.11 30.76
CA ALA A 134 -20.79 6.77 30.22
C ALA A 134 -21.08 6.79 28.70
N ASP A 135 -21.89 7.73 28.24
CA ASP A 135 -22.21 7.91 26.82
C ASP A 135 -20.96 8.23 25.99
N ARG A 136 -20.12 9.13 26.51
CA ARG A 136 -18.87 9.51 25.85
C ARG A 136 -17.91 8.32 25.75
N GLN A 137 -17.78 7.53 26.81
CA GLN A 137 -16.94 6.33 26.79
C GLN A 137 -17.42 5.32 25.73
N THR A 138 -18.73 5.18 25.57
CA THR A 138 -19.32 4.28 24.57
C THR A 138 -19.04 4.75 23.14
N ILE A 139 -19.17 6.05 22.87
CA ILE A 139 -18.85 6.65 21.56
C ILE A 139 -17.35 6.50 21.26
N GLU A 140 -16.48 6.79 22.21
CA GLU A 140 -15.04 6.66 22.05
C GLU A 140 -14.62 5.20 21.80
N ALA A 141 -15.25 4.24 22.48
CA ALA A 141 -15.03 2.82 22.24
C ALA A 141 -15.45 2.40 20.81
N PHE A 142 -16.58 2.91 20.33
CA PHE A 142 -17.06 2.66 18.96
C PHE A 142 -16.11 3.25 17.91
N ILE A 143 -15.66 4.50 18.09
CA ILE A 143 -14.67 5.14 17.21
C ILE A 143 -13.35 4.37 17.25
N SER A 144 -12.93 3.90 18.43
CA SER A 144 -11.73 3.08 18.57
C SER A 144 -11.85 1.77 17.80
N PHE A 145 -13.00 1.11 17.83
CA PHE A 145 -13.24 -0.09 17.03
C PHE A 145 -13.16 0.19 15.52
N ILE A 146 -13.83 1.25 15.03
CA ILE A 146 -13.79 1.62 13.61
C ILE A 146 -12.35 1.90 13.18
N THR A 147 -11.62 2.70 13.94
CA THR A 147 -10.29 3.16 13.55
C THR A 147 -9.22 2.07 13.70
N SER A 148 -9.24 1.29 14.77
CA SER A 148 -8.21 0.26 15.04
C SER A 148 -8.46 -1.08 14.36
N THR A 149 -9.72 -1.41 14.05
CA THR A 149 -10.09 -2.74 13.53
C THR A 149 -10.71 -2.65 12.16
N PHE A 150 -11.67 -1.77 11.92
CA PHE A 150 -12.32 -1.75 10.60
C PHE A 150 -11.42 -1.13 9.53
N LEU A 151 -10.96 0.11 9.74
CA LEU A 151 -10.22 0.86 8.73
C LEU A 151 -8.82 0.27 8.44
N ILE A 152 -8.11 -0.19 9.47
CA ILE A 152 -6.77 -0.78 9.28
C ILE A 152 -6.81 -2.02 8.38
N TYR A 153 -7.84 -2.86 8.50
CA TYR A 153 -7.95 -4.09 7.70
C TYR A 153 -8.47 -3.82 6.28
N ILE A 154 -9.10 -2.66 6.04
CA ILE A 154 -9.45 -2.23 4.68
C ILE A 154 -8.19 -1.98 3.86
N ASN A 155 -7.15 -1.39 4.45
CA ASN A 155 -5.92 -1.02 3.75
C ASN A 155 -5.29 -2.19 2.94
N PRO A 156 -4.94 -3.35 3.53
CA PRO A 156 -4.40 -4.47 2.76
C PRO A 156 -5.39 -5.08 1.75
N SER A 157 -6.69 -5.02 2.02
CA SER A 157 -7.72 -5.51 1.08
C SER A 157 -7.90 -4.58 -0.12
N SER A 158 -7.67 -3.28 0.06
CA SER A 158 -7.88 -2.24 -0.94
C SER A 158 -6.90 -2.35 -2.10
N THR A 159 -5.69 -2.85 -1.85
CA THR A 159 -4.60 -2.98 -2.83
C THR A 159 -5.05 -3.73 -4.08
N PHE A 160 -5.80 -4.82 -3.91
CA PHE A 160 -6.37 -5.58 -5.03
C PHE A 160 -7.33 -4.72 -5.88
N TYR A 161 -8.25 -4.02 -5.24
CA TYR A 161 -9.25 -3.19 -5.92
C TYR A 161 -8.60 -1.97 -6.60
N ILE A 162 -7.60 -1.36 -5.97
CA ILE A 162 -6.81 -0.28 -6.55
C ILE A 162 -6.13 -0.78 -7.82
N TYR A 163 -5.51 -1.96 -7.78
CA TYR A 163 -4.78 -2.49 -8.94
C TYR A 163 -5.75 -2.86 -10.07
N LEU A 164 -6.92 -3.40 -9.72
CA LEU A 164 -8.00 -3.70 -10.67
C LEU A 164 -8.54 -2.43 -11.35
N ALA A 165 -8.79 -1.36 -10.60
CA ALA A 165 -9.32 -0.10 -11.13
C ALA A 165 -8.28 0.67 -11.94
N THR A 166 -7.03 0.67 -11.47
CA THR A 166 -6.00 1.60 -11.94
C THR A 166 -5.14 1.03 -13.07
N SER A 167 -4.95 -0.28 -13.16
CA SER A 167 -4.05 -0.89 -14.14
C SER A 167 -4.81 -1.61 -15.26
N LYS A 168 -4.62 -1.17 -16.51
CA LYS A 168 -5.14 -1.88 -17.70
C LYS A 168 -4.39 -3.20 -17.89
N THR A 169 -3.09 -3.20 -17.65
CA THR A 169 -2.22 -4.37 -17.72
C THR A 169 -2.68 -5.44 -16.73
N PHE A 170 -2.93 -5.05 -15.47
CA PHE A 170 -3.42 -5.98 -14.45
C PHE A 170 -4.75 -6.64 -14.84
N ARG A 171 -5.70 -5.86 -15.38
CA ARG A 171 -6.97 -6.42 -15.89
C ARG A 171 -6.78 -7.38 -17.05
N SER A 172 -5.83 -7.11 -17.94
CA SER A 172 -5.53 -7.99 -19.08
C SER A 172 -4.95 -9.32 -18.60
N GLU A 173 -3.97 -9.28 -17.71
CA GLU A 173 -3.35 -10.47 -17.11
C GLU A 173 -4.34 -11.29 -16.27
N LEU A 174 -5.20 -10.61 -15.50
CA LEU A 174 -6.24 -11.26 -14.70
C LEU A 174 -7.21 -12.02 -15.62
N LYS A 175 -7.71 -11.39 -16.68
CA LYS A 175 -8.57 -12.03 -17.68
C LYS A 175 -7.87 -13.21 -18.37
N ALA A 176 -6.60 -13.06 -18.75
CA ALA A 176 -5.83 -14.13 -19.36
C ALA A 176 -5.69 -15.34 -18.42
N THR A 177 -5.39 -15.08 -17.14
CA THR A 177 -5.26 -16.10 -16.11
C THR A 177 -6.59 -16.82 -15.86
N PHE A 178 -7.69 -16.07 -15.72
CA PHE A 178 -9.02 -16.66 -15.57
C PHE A 178 -9.43 -17.48 -16.79
N ASN A 179 -9.17 -17.01 -18.00
CA ASN A 179 -9.45 -17.77 -19.23
C ASN A 179 -8.61 -19.05 -19.30
N ASN A 180 -7.35 -19.02 -18.88
CA ASN A 180 -6.49 -20.19 -18.84
C ASN A 180 -6.96 -21.21 -17.79
N ILE A 181 -7.40 -20.76 -16.62
CA ILE A 181 -7.98 -21.63 -15.59
C ILE A 181 -9.31 -22.18 -16.09
N ALA A 182 -10.17 -21.36 -16.68
CA ALA A 182 -11.46 -21.79 -17.20
C ALA A 182 -11.31 -22.83 -18.33
N TYR A 183 -10.31 -22.65 -19.20
CA TYR A 183 -9.94 -23.64 -20.21
C TYR A 183 -9.49 -24.95 -19.57
N ARG A 184 -8.61 -24.90 -18.56
CA ARG A 184 -8.05 -26.10 -17.91
C ARG A 184 -9.06 -26.86 -17.04
N VAL A 185 -9.96 -26.15 -16.37
CA VAL A 185 -10.91 -26.73 -15.41
C VAL A 185 -12.23 -27.10 -16.08
N PHE A 186 -12.73 -26.25 -16.99
CA PHE A 186 -14.05 -26.42 -17.60
C PHE A 186 -14.02 -26.79 -19.08
N GLY A 187 -12.83 -26.91 -19.70
CA GLY A 187 -12.70 -27.29 -21.12
C GLY A 187 -13.28 -26.25 -22.09
N ILE A 188 -13.52 -25.02 -21.65
CA ILE A 188 -14.12 -23.96 -22.48
C ILE A 188 -13.09 -23.57 -23.56
N PRO A 189 -13.39 -23.68 -24.86
CA PRO A 189 -12.44 -23.37 -25.92
C PRO A 189 -11.99 -21.90 -25.83
N GLN A 190 -10.68 -21.67 -25.94
CA GLN A 190 -10.13 -20.31 -25.94
C GLN A 190 -10.75 -19.52 -27.10
N ARG A 191 -11.34 -18.35 -26.82
CA ARG A 191 -11.55 -17.36 -27.88
C ARG A 191 -10.18 -17.07 -28.49
N PRO A 192 -10.01 -17.13 -29.81
CA PRO A 192 -8.73 -16.78 -30.44
C PRO A 192 -8.33 -15.38 -29.96
N GLN A 193 -7.17 -15.28 -29.31
CA GLN A 193 -6.57 -13.99 -29.02
C GLN A 193 -6.27 -13.35 -30.37
N LEU A 194 -6.99 -12.28 -30.70
CA LEU A 194 -6.70 -11.51 -31.89
C LEU A 194 -5.22 -11.08 -31.79
N PRO A 195 -4.37 -11.41 -32.78
CA PRO A 195 -2.95 -11.11 -32.71
C PRO A 195 -2.75 -9.63 -32.40
N THR A 196 -1.93 -9.33 -31.40
CA THR A 196 -1.58 -7.97 -30.96
C THR A 196 -0.99 -7.11 -32.09
N GLU A 197 -0.59 -7.74 -33.20
CA GLU A 197 -0.16 -7.12 -34.45
C GLU A 197 -1.30 -6.39 -35.20
N LEU A 198 -2.56 -6.82 -35.09
CA LEU A 198 -3.69 -6.20 -35.82
C LEU A 198 -4.29 -4.97 -35.11
N ASN A 199 -3.75 -4.56 -33.96
CA ASN A 199 -4.15 -3.32 -33.28
C ASN A 199 -3.16 -2.17 -33.52
N ARG A 200 -2.09 -2.39 -34.29
CA ARG A 200 -1.22 -1.32 -34.79
C ARG A 200 -1.70 -0.73 -36.12
N THR A 201 -2.58 -1.40 -36.85
CA THR A 201 -3.01 -0.98 -38.20
C THR A 201 -4.31 -0.18 -38.20
N ILE A 202 -5.00 -0.04 -37.06
CA ILE A 202 -6.30 0.67 -36.95
C ILE A 202 -6.15 2.04 -36.26
N ILE A 203 -4.92 2.56 -36.17
CA ILE A 203 -4.67 3.97 -35.82
C ILE A 203 -3.75 4.54 -36.89
N ILE A 204 -4.32 4.77 -38.08
CA ILE A 204 -3.84 5.78 -39.02
C ILE A 204 -4.77 6.98 -38.85
#